data_AF-A0A3N4J3Q0-F1
#
_entry.id   AF-A0A3N4J3Q0-F1
#
_cell.length_a   1.000
_cell.length_b   1.000
_cell.length_c   1.000
_cell.angle_alpha   90.00
_cell.angle_beta   90.00
_cell.angle_gamma   90.00
#
_symmetry.space_group_name_H-M   'P 1'
#
loop_
_entity.id
_entity.type
_entity.pdbx_description
1 polymer ?
#
loop_
_entity_poly.entity_id
_entity_poly.type
_entity_poly.pdbx_seq_one_letter_code
_entity_poly.pdbx_strand_id
1 'polypeptide(L)' 'ELVTLCEAISGDSYPLPPMLILSCTLHLEDWTMKTNLEDNVLLTVSDTSYSNNRLPLQWIFHFDYFSSTR' A
#
# COMPACT_ATOMS: atom_id res chain seq x y z
N GLU A 1 0.97 -13.34 12.55
CA GLU A 1 0.18 -12.38 11.75
C GLU A 1 0.74 -12.35 10.33
N LEU A 2 -0.09 -12.07 9.33
CA LEU A 2 0.33 -11.99 7.93
C LEU A 2 0.25 -10.55 7.43
N VAL A 3 1.28 -10.10 6.73
CA VAL A 3 1.36 -8.78 6.11
C VAL A 3 1.82 -8.97 4.67
N THR A 4 1.12 -8.34 3.73
CA THR A 4 1.51 -8.36 2.32
C THR A 4 1.93 -6.96 1.90
N LEU A 5 3.12 -6.86 1.31
CA LEU A 5 3.64 -5.63 0.74
C LEU A 5 3.66 -5.77 -0.79
N CYS A 6 3.08 -4.79 -1.49
CA CYS A 6 3.08 -4.70 -2.94
C CYS A 6 3.95 -3.52 -3.36
N GLU A 7 5.14 -3.83 -3.86
CA GLU A 7 6.14 -2.84 -4.30
C GLU A 7 6.24 -2.81 -5.82
N ALA A 8 6.62 -1.65 -6.36
CA ALA A 8 6.92 -1.50 -7.78
C ALA A 8 8.10 -0.56 -7.99
N ILE A 9 8.87 -0.84 -9.03
CA ILE A 9 10.00 -0.02 -9.45
C ILE A 9 9.74 0.39 -10.91
N SER A 10 9.93 1.68 -11.19
CA SER A 10 9.84 2.23 -12.54
C SER A 10 11.02 1.76 -13.42
N GLY A 11 10.88 1.88 -14.74
CA GLY A 11 11.94 1.48 -15.70
C GLY A 11 13.27 2.22 -15.52
N ASP A 12 13.27 3.36 -14.83
CA ASP A 12 14.45 4.14 -14.45
C ASP A 12 14.98 3.82 -13.05
N SER A 13 14.57 2.68 -12.46
CA SER A 13 14.97 2.22 -11.13
C SER A 13 14.48 3.07 -9.95
N TYR A 14 13.50 3.95 -10.17
CA TYR A 14 12.86 4.70 -9.10
C TYR A 14 11.81 3.84 -8.36
N PRO A 15 11.87 3.72 -7.02
CA PRO A 15 10.87 3.00 -6.24
C PRO A 15 9.58 3.83 -6.14
N LEU A 16 8.45 3.22 -6.49
CA LEU A 16 7.14 3.84 -6.33
C LEU A 16 6.58 3.53 -4.94
N PRO A 17 5.76 4.43 -4.35
CA PRO A 17 5.16 4.18 -3.05
C PRO A 17 4.38 2.86 -3.03
N PRO A 18 4.62 2.01 -2.01
CA PRO A 18 4.05 0.67 -1.98
C PRO A 18 2.63 0.64 -1.40
N MET A 19 1.95 -0.48 -1.59
CA MET A 19 0.70 -0.79 -0.89
C MET A 19 0.94 -1.85 0.19
N LEU A 20 0.39 -1.63 1.38
CA LEU A 20 0.45 -2.54 2.52
C LEU A 20 -0.93 -3.12 2.80
N ILE A 21 -1.06 -4.46 2.75
CA ILE A 21 -2.29 -5.19 3.08
C ILE A 21 -2.12 -5.89 4.44
N LEU A 22 -2.97 -5.54 5.40
CA LEU A 22 -2.98 -6.11 6.74
C LEU A 22 -4.23 -6.98 6.95
N SER A 23 -4.09 -8.12 7.64
CA SER A 23 -5.24 -8.90 8.15
C SER A 23 -5.70 -8.32 9.48
N CYS A 24 -6.47 -7.24 9.37
CA CYS A 24 -7.16 -6.62 10.48
C CYS A 24 -8.47 -5.98 10.01
N THR A 25 -9.33 -5.58 10.95
CA THR A 25 -10.59 -4.92 10.63
C THR A 25 -10.44 -3.40 10.48
N LEU A 26 -9.47 -2.79 11.16
CA LEU A 26 -9.17 -1.36 11.06
C LEU A 26 -7.70 -1.08 11.35
N HIS A 27 -7.18 0.04 10.85
CA HIS A 27 -5.87 0.55 11.19
C HIS A 27 -5.99 1.55 12.35
N LEU A 28 -5.28 1.31 13.46
CA LEU A 28 -5.18 2.31 14.53
C LEU A 28 -4.25 3.44 14.06
N GLU A 29 -4.77 4.67 14.03
CA GLU A 29 -4.00 5.87 13.66
C GLU A 29 -2.71 6.02 14.50
N ASP A 30 -2.78 5.61 15.76
CA ASP A 30 -1.65 5.62 16.69
C ASP A 30 -0.52 4.67 16.26
N TRP A 31 -0.84 3.56 15.58
CA TRP A 31 0.17 2.66 15.01
C TRP A 31 0.86 3.30 13.81
N THR A 32 0.10 3.90 12.90
CA THR A 32 0.66 4.61 11.73
C THR A 32 1.50 5.83 12.12
N MET A 33 1.19 6.49 13.24
CA MET A 33 1.97 7.62 13.76
C MET A 33 3.25 7.19 14.49
N LYS A 34 3.25 5.99 15.09
CA LYS A 34 4.39 5.46 15.86
C LYS A 34 5.36 4.64 15.04
N THR A 35 4.90 4.08 13.92
CA THR A 35 5.78 3.48 12.93
C THR A 35 6.17 4.59 11.96
N ASN A 36 7.46 4.72 11.63
CA ASN A 36 7.95 5.65 10.60
C ASN A 36 7.50 5.20 9.20
N LEU A 37 6.20 4.97 9.01
CA LEU A 37 5.62 4.63 7.73
C LEU A 37 5.68 5.88 6.85
N GLU A 38 6.12 5.72 5.61
CA GLU A 38 6.14 6.84 4.68
C GLU A 38 4.69 7.29 4.37
N ASP A 39 4.45 8.60 4.34
CA ASP A 39 3.09 9.18 4.16
C ASP A 39 2.39 8.72 2.87
N ASN A 40 3.16 8.25 1.89
CA ASN A 40 2.65 7.85 0.59
C ASN A 40 2.33 6.35 0.51
N VAL A 41 2.48 5.58 1.59
CA VAL A 41 2.11 4.15 1.59
C VAL A 41 0.60 4.01 1.53
N LEU A 42 0.10 3.27 0.54
CA LEU A 42 -1.31 2.91 0.48
C LEU A 42 -1.61 1.79 1.50
N LEU A 43 -2.20 2.16 2.63
CA LEU A 43 -2.65 1.22 3.67
C LEU A 43 -4.03 0.65 3.35
N THR A 44 -4.14 -0.69 3.39
CA THR A 44 -5.42 -1.37 3.24
C THR A 44 -5.55 -2.58 4.14
N VAL A 45 -6.80 -2.96 4.40
CA VAL A 45 -7.18 -4.14 5.17
C VAL A 45 -7.82 -5.22 4.30
N SER A 46 -7.57 -6.49 4.63
CA SER A 46 -8.36 -7.62 4.12
C SER A 46 -8.36 -8.79 5.10
N ASP A 47 -9.46 -9.54 5.19
CA ASP A 47 -9.57 -10.66 6.16
C ASP A 47 -8.46 -11.70 6.01
N THR A 48 -7.88 -11.84 4.81
CA THR A 48 -6.88 -12.86 4.48
C THR A 48 -5.46 -12.33 4.34
N SER A 49 -5.22 -11.02 4.52
CA SER A 49 -3.97 -10.32 4.12
C SER A 49 -3.63 -10.40 2.64
N TYR A 50 -4.46 -11.02 1.80
CA TYR A 50 -4.25 -11.09 0.36
C TYR A 50 -5.07 -10.02 -0.36
N SER A 51 -4.61 -9.70 -1.57
CA SER A 51 -5.37 -8.87 -2.50
C SER A 51 -6.71 -9.53 -2.86
N ASN A 52 -7.71 -8.73 -3.20
CA ASN A 52 -9.02 -9.19 -3.67
C ASN A 52 -9.35 -8.56 -5.03
N ASN A 53 -10.59 -8.59 -5.52
CA ASN A 53 -10.91 -7.98 -6.84
C ASN A 53 -10.95 -6.44 -6.83
N ARG A 54 -10.89 -5.80 -5.66
CA ARG A 54 -11.02 -4.34 -5.47
C ARG A 54 -9.69 -3.67 -5.11
N LEU A 55 -8.87 -4.32 -4.28
CA LEU A 55 -7.56 -3.78 -3.86
C LEU A 55 -6.59 -3.53 -5.03
N PRO A 56 -6.51 -4.38 -6.08
CA PRO A 56 -5.68 -4.11 -7.25
C PRO A 56 -6.12 -2.85 -7.99
N LEU A 57 -7.41 -2.54 -8.06
CA LEU A 57 -7.90 -1.32 -8.71
C LEU A 57 -7.43 -0.08 -7.94
N GLN A 58 -7.51 -0.11 -6.61
CA GLN A 58 -7.00 0.97 -5.76
C GLN A 58 -5.48 1.14 -5.94
N TRP A 59 -4.75 0.04 -6.00
CA TRP A 59 -3.32 0.07 -6.30
C TRP A 59 -3.02 0.68 -7.66
N ILE A 60 -3.79 0.34 -8.71
CA ILE A 60 -3.59 0.91 -10.06
C ILE A 60 -3.80 2.42 -10.06
N PHE A 61 -4.83 2.94 -9.38
CA PHE A 61 -5.04 4.39 -9.28
C PHE A 61 -3.93 5.09 -8.50
N HIS A 62 -3.46 4.48 -7.41
CA HIS A 62 -2.33 4.98 -6.63
C HIS A 62 -1.03 4.99 -7.44
N PHE A 63 -0.76 3.89 -8.16
CA PHE A 63 0.35 3.76 -9.08
C PHE A 63 0.31 4.84 -10.16
N ASP A 64 -0.84 5.04 -10.81
CA ASP A 64 -1.01 6.05 -11.87
C ASP A 64 -0.75 7.46 -11.33
N TYR A 65 -1.29 7.79 -10.14
CA TYR A 65 -1.05 9.08 -9.50
C TYR A 65 0.45 9.31 -9.23
N PHE A 66 1.16 8.39 -8.56
CA PHE A 66 2.57 8.59 -8.22
C PHE A 66 3.53 8.44 -9.40
N SER A 67 3.14 7.71 -10.44
CA SER A 67 3.93 7.62 -11.68
C SER A 67 3.73 8.83 -12.60
N SER A 68 2.54 9.44 -12.62
CA SER A 68 2.22 10.59 -13.48
C SER A 68 2.49 11.96 -12.86
N THR A 69 2.49 12.06 -11.52
CA THR A 69 2.76 13.33 -10.80
C THR A 69 4.26 13.60 -10.61
N ARG A 70 5.10 12.76 -11.23
CA ARG A 70 6.56 12.86 -11.20
C ARG A 70 7.09 13.75 -12.32
#